data_AF-A0A3D3NXH7-F1
#
_entry.id   AF-A0A3D3NXH7-F1
#
_cell.length_a   1.000
_cell.length_b   1.000
_cell.length_c   1.000
_cell.angle_alpha   90.00
_cell.angle_beta   90.00
_cell.angle_gamma   90.00
#
_symmetry.space_group_name_H-M   'P 1'
#
loop_
_entity.id
_entity.type
_entity.pdbx_description
1 polymer ?
#
loop_
_entity_poly.entity_id
_entity_poly.type
_entity_poly.pdbx_seq_one_letter_code
_entity_poly.pdbx_strand_id
1 'polypeptide(L)'
;MLDGIARAIVEQQREVVTSKVVSAEVAFRLYDQEGFPLDLTELMARERGLTVDTAGFEELMDQQRARARAAMKKNVVSVSEIETKAPTKFIGYDNLEADVKVLEVVEMKDKTAVVLDVSTCYAEMGGQIGDAGQIILGANTFPITATTKVGNTWLHFLGGDEAPPVDVTVKLVVDAPRRHAIERHHTVTHILHWALHEVVSKDATQKGSSVTPDKLTFDFNSAALTAQQLADIERLVNERIVANDPVSWSEVPYVEAKANNGIMALFGEKYGDLVRVVQIGGQPHKLDGWSMELCGGTHTRHTGEIGLFRLVGEGAVAAGVRRIEAIAGLEAYNAAKADSDLLKLLAGKVSAQGTADLEKKLDQILTQQKELEKALKAAQQREASGKAKELLASVEDDVSLPSGERSRVPLLVANLGDVDADYAMAVNDALKGQFPGVIVLAATGGGSVALIANVSKDLQSKVQAGKIIQTIAPIVGGKGGGKPDFARGGGKDVSQVDAALAEARKLVG
;
A
#
# COMPACT_ATOMS: atom_id res chain seq x y z
N MET A 1 -12.61 8.37 -7.27
CA MET A 1 -12.03 9.31 -6.28
C MET A 1 -12.32 10.76 -6.67
N LEU A 2 -11.99 11.20 -7.90
CA LEU A 2 -12.36 12.53 -8.43
C LEU A 2 -13.88 12.83 -8.45
N ASP A 3 -14.73 11.81 -8.70
CA ASP A 3 -16.20 11.94 -8.65
C ASP A 3 -16.77 12.13 -7.23
N GLY A 4 -16.07 11.63 -6.20
CA GLY A 4 -16.48 11.77 -4.80
C GLY A 4 -16.31 13.19 -4.29
N ILE A 5 -15.22 13.84 -4.72
CA ILE A 5 -14.91 15.24 -4.41
C ILE A 5 -15.85 16.18 -5.18
N ALA A 6 -16.15 15.88 -6.44
CA ALA A 6 -17.14 16.62 -7.22
C ALA A 6 -18.53 16.53 -6.59
N ARG A 7 -18.93 15.36 -6.08
CA ARG A 7 -20.18 15.20 -5.30
C ARG A 7 -20.14 15.96 -3.98
N ALA A 8 -19.09 15.84 -3.16
CA ALA A 8 -19.01 16.55 -1.88
C ALA A 8 -19.10 18.08 -2.04
N ILE A 9 -18.47 18.64 -3.08
CA ILE A 9 -18.52 20.07 -3.40
C ILE A 9 -19.90 20.49 -3.95
N VAL A 10 -20.59 19.63 -4.72
CA VAL A 10 -21.91 19.94 -5.30
C VAL A 10 -23.06 19.70 -4.30
N GLU A 11 -22.92 18.72 -3.43
CA GLU A 11 -23.94 18.32 -2.44
C GLU A 11 -23.96 19.30 -1.26
N GLN A 12 -22.81 19.91 -0.92
CA GLN A 12 -22.73 21.04 0.02
C GLN A 12 -23.12 22.40 -0.59
N GLN A 13 -23.34 22.52 -1.90
CA GLN A 13 -23.81 23.77 -2.51
C GLN A 13 -25.27 24.12 -2.22
N ARG A 14 -26.01 23.29 -1.47
CA ARG A 14 -27.42 23.56 -1.14
C ARG A 14 -27.69 24.09 0.25
N GLU A 15 -26.75 24.03 1.18
CA GLU A 15 -26.90 24.68 2.48
C GLU A 15 -25.57 25.32 2.88
N VAL A 16 -25.56 26.66 2.92
CA VAL A 16 -24.46 27.54 3.38
C VAL A 16 -23.30 27.77 2.38
N VAL A 17 -23.61 28.31 1.20
CA VAL A 17 -22.65 29.17 0.46
C VAL A 17 -23.24 30.57 0.36
N THR A 18 -22.94 31.40 1.37
CA THR A 18 -23.13 32.85 1.29
C THR A 18 -21.81 33.62 1.23
N SER A 19 -20.67 32.95 1.07
CA SER A 19 -19.41 33.62 0.76
C SER A 19 -18.58 32.71 -0.15
N LYS A 20 -17.74 33.28 -1.02
CA LYS A 20 -16.84 32.55 -1.92
C LYS A 20 -15.68 31.84 -1.18
N VAL A 21 -15.95 31.30 0.02
CA VAL A 21 -14.97 30.75 0.95
C VAL A 21 -15.38 29.33 1.34
N VAL A 22 -14.48 28.36 1.17
CA VAL A 22 -14.60 27.01 1.72
C VAL A 22 -14.36 27.10 3.23
N SER A 23 -15.32 26.65 4.04
CA SER A 23 -15.20 26.75 5.50
C SER A 23 -14.08 25.86 6.05
N ALA A 24 -13.56 26.26 7.21
CA ALA A 24 -12.55 25.53 7.95
C ALA A 24 -12.95 24.07 8.21
N GLU A 25 -14.21 23.80 8.54
CA GLU A 25 -14.70 22.44 8.83
C GLU A 25 -14.68 21.54 7.60
N VAL A 26 -14.97 22.10 6.42
CA VAL A 26 -14.95 21.34 5.16
C VAL A 26 -13.50 21.01 4.78
N ALA A 27 -12.61 22.00 4.84
CA ALA A 27 -11.19 21.79 4.60
C ALA A 27 -10.57 20.81 5.62
N PHE A 28 -10.94 20.93 6.90
CA PHE A 28 -10.47 20.06 7.97
C PHE A 28 -10.97 18.62 7.78
N ARG A 29 -12.23 18.42 7.41
CA ARG A 29 -12.76 17.08 7.13
C ARG A 29 -12.08 16.42 5.93
N LEU A 30 -11.85 17.16 4.85
CA LEU A 30 -11.11 16.67 3.68
C LEU A 30 -9.69 16.21 4.08
N TYR A 31 -9.02 16.98 4.92
CA TYR A 31 -7.70 16.62 5.44
C TYR A 31 -7.72 15.41 6.40
N ASP A 32 -8.60 15.45 7.41
CA ASP A 32 -8.60 14.50 8.54
C ASP A 32 -9.23 13.15 8.19
N GLN A 33 -10.34 13.15 7.44
CA GLN A 33 -11.12 11.95 7.16
C GLN A 33 -10.82 11.35 5.78
N GLU A 34 -10.54 12.21 4.80
CA GLU A 34 -10.32 11.80 3.41
C GLU A 34 -8.82 11.84 3.01
N GLY A 35 -7.94 12.27 3.91
CA GLY A 35 -6.49 12.36 3.69
C GLY A 35 -6.10 13.37 2.60
N PHE A 36 -7.00 14.30 2.25
CA PHE A 36 -6.84 15.23 1.15
C PHE A 36 -6.09 16.50 1.62
N PRO A 37 -4.88 16.76 1.10
CA PRO A 37 -4.04 17.87 1.57
C PRO A 37 -4.70 19.26 1.45
N LEU A 38 -4.39 20.17 2.40
CA LEU A 38 -4.92 21.55 2.41
C LEU A 38 -4.49 22.33 1.17
N ASP A 39 -3.23 22.18 0.74
CA ASP A 39 -2.66 22.82 -0.45
C ASP A 39 -3.40 22.41 -1.74
N LEU A 40 -3.78 21.13 -1.86
CA LEU A 40 -4.63 20.67 -2.97
C LEU A 40 -6.07 21.21 -2.87
N THR A 41 -6.60 21.35 -1.65
CA THR A 41 -7.90 21.99 -1.41
C THR A 41 -7.88 23.46 -1.82
N GLU A 42 -6.82 24.19 -1.47
CA GLU A 42 -6.60 25.58 -1.86
C GLU A 42 -6.40 25.74 -3.37
N LEU A 43 -5.66 24.82 -4.00
CA LEU A 43 -5.44 24.81 -5.45
C LEU A 43 -6.76 24.62 -6.20
N MET A 44 -7.55 23.62 -5.82
CA MET A 44 -8.85 23.33 -6.44
C MET A 44 -9.89 24.42 -6.16
N ALA A 45 -9.86 25.02 -4.97
CA ALA A 45 -10.70 26.17 -4.64
C ALA A 45 -10.35 27.36 -5.56
N ARG A 46 -9.06 27.64 -5.75
CA ARG A 46 -8.56 28.73 -6.59
C ARG A 46 -8.95 28.55 -8.06
N GLU A 47 -8.86 27.34 -8.60
CA GLU A 47 -9.32 27.02 -9.97
C GLU A 47 -10.82 27.30 -10.18
N ARG A 48 -11.61 27.31 -9.11
CA ARG A 48 -13.05 27.58 -9.13
C ARG A 48 -13.42 28.97 -8.61
N GLY A 49 -12.44 29.85 -8.38
CA GLY A 49 -12.67 31.21 -7.88
C GLY A 49 -13.14 31.29 -6.43
N LEU A 50 -12.83 30.26 -5.63
CA LEU A 50 -13.09 30.17 -4.20
C LEU A 50 -11.78 30.34 -3.41
N THR A 51 -11.88 30.80 -2.17
CA THR A 51 -10.77 30.80 -1.19
C THR A 51 -11.06 29.78 -0.09
N VAL A 52 -10.05 29.41 0.71
CA VAL A 52 -10.22 28.50 1.86
C VAL A 52 -9.98 29.28 3.14
N ASP A 53 -10.78 29.05 4.18
CA ASP A 53 -10.52 29.57 5.52
C ASP A 53 -9.37 28.80 6.19
N THR A 54 -8.14 29.23 5.90
CA THR A 54 -6.91 28.61 6.42
C THR A 54 -6.71 28.87 7.91
N ALA A 55 -7.16 30.03 8.42
CA ALA A 55 -7.03 30.37 9.83
C ALA A 55 -7.91 29.48 10.71
N GLY A 56 -9.17 29.27 10.32
CA GLY A 56 -10.05 28.33 11.03
C GLY A 56 -9.60 26.88 10.90
N PHE A 57 -9.00 26.50 9.76
CA PHE A 57 -8.41 25.16 9.59
C PHE A 57 -7.25 24.93 10.57
N GLU A 58 -6.35 25.91 10.74
CA GLU A 58 -5.26 25.84 11.72
C GLU A 58 -5.78 25.73 13.15
N GLU A 59 -6.87 26.44 13.48
CA GLU A 59 -7.51 26.33 14.80
C GLU A 59 -8.06 24.91 15.05
N LEU A 60 -8.71 24.30 14.06
CA LEU A 60 -9.21 22.91 14.16
C LEU A 60 -8.06 21.89 14.26
N MET A 61 -6.95 22.11 13.55
CA MET A 61 -5.73 21.32 13.68
C MET A 61 -5.12 21.42 15.08
N ASP A 62 -5.09 22.61 15.66
CA ASP A 62 -4.59 22.80 17.02
C ASP A 62 -5.53 22.19 18.07
N GLN A 63 -6.85 22.25 17.87
CA GLN A 63 -7.82 21.53 18.70
C GLN A 63 -7.66 20.01 18.57
N GLN A 64 -7.37 19.48 17.38
CA GLN A 64 -7.08 18.05 17.19
C GLN A 64 -5.77 17.65 17.87
N ARG A 65 -4.70 18.43 17.70
CA ARG A 65 -3.42 18.24 18.41
C ARG A 65 -3.60 18.29 19.92
N ALA A 66 -4.42 19.23 20.42
CA ALA A 66 -4.75 19.34 21.83
C ALA A 66 -5.53 18.11 22.33
N ARG A 67 -6.50 17.60 21.54
CA ARG A 67 -7.22 16.35 21.84
C ARG A 67 -6.32 15.13 21.82
N ALA A 68 -5.43 15.00 20.85
CA ALA A 68 -4.44 13.91 20.77
C ALA A 68 -3.44 13.98 21.93
N ARG A 69 -2.94 15.17 22.26
CA ARG A 69 -2.12 15.41 23.46
C ARG A 69 -2.88 15.08 24.74
N ALA A 70 -4.16 15.43 24.84
CA ALA A 70 -5.01 15.11 25.98
C ALA A 70 -5.33 13.61 26.10
N ALA A 71 -5.47 12.90 24.98
CA ALA A 71 -5.66 11.44 24.93
C ALA A 71 -4.37 10.70 25.34
N MET A 72 -3.20 11.13 24.85
CA MET A 72 -1.89 10.70 25.38
C MET A 72 -1.77 11.01 26.88
N LYS A 73 -2.17 12.22 27.29
CA LYS A 73 -2.21 12.61 28.70
C LYS A 73 -3.13 11.71 29.51
N LYS A 74 -4.26 11.25 28.99
CA LYS A 74 -5.22 10.39 29.72
C LYS A 74 -4.64 9.01 30.05
N ASN A 75 -3.87 8.42 29.13
CA ASN A 75 -3.14 7.18 29.40
C ASN A 75 -1.98 7.42 30.38
N VAL A 76 -1.25 8.53 30.24
CA VAL A 76 -0.21 8.95 31.21
C VAL A 76 -0.80 9.28 32.58
N VAL A 77 -2.00 9.85 32.66
CA VAL A 77 -2.68 10.27 33.91
C VAL A 77 -3.01 9.07 34.80
N SER A 78 -3.40 7.94 34.22
CA SER A 78 -3.61 6.70 34.99
C SER A 78 -2.34 6.12 35.63
N VAL A 79 -1.16 6.51 35.13
CA VAL A 79 0.15 6.06 35.62
C VAL A 79 0.85 7.15 36.45
N SER A 80 0.58 8.43 36.20
CA SER A 80 1.21 9.56 36.89
C SER A 80 0.64 9.86 38.29
N GLU A 81 -0.40 9.15 38.72
CA GLU A 81 -0.91 9.18 40.10
C GLU A 81 -0.07 8.31 41.06
N ILE A 82 0.92 7.58 40.55
CA ILE A 82 1.84 6.78 41.37
C ILE A 82 2.90 7.72 41.98
N GLU A 83 2.72 8.11 43.25
CA GLU A 83 3.75 8.79 44.06
C GLU A 83 4.89 7.81 44.39
N THR A 84 5.77 7.54 43.42
CA THR A 84 6.94 6.69 43.66
C THR A 84 8.00 7.43 44.48
N LYS A 85 8.56 6.78 45.50
CA LYS A 85 9.38 7.41 46.54
C LYS A 85 10.86 7.65 46.19
N ALA A 86 11.40 6.99 45.15
CA ALA A 86 12.83 7.05 44.83
C ALA A 86 13.11 6.88 43.32
N PRO A 87 14.10 7.61 42.77
CA PRO A 87 14.52 7.43 41.37
C PRO A 87 15.22 6.07 41.18
N THR A 88 14.98 5.43 40.04
CA THR A 88 15.68 4.18 39.67
C THR A 88 17.03 4.49 39.03
N LYS A 89 18.10 3.85 39.51
CA LYS A 89 19.42 3.91 38.87
C LYS A 89 19.50 2.92 37.71
N PHE A 90 19.63 3.41 36.48
CA PHE A 90 19.81 2.54 35.31
C PHE A 90 21.28 2.15 35.12
N ILE A 91 21.55 0.85 35.00
CA ILE A 91 22.89 0.28 34.72
C ILE A 91 22.89 -0.65 33.50
N GLY A 92 21.79 -0.67 32.74
CA GLY A 92 21.52 -1.61 31.67
C GLY A 92 22.28 -1.34 30.36
N TYR A 93 23.12 -0.31 30.30
CA TYR A 93 24.01 -0.07 29.15
C TYR A 93 25.12 -1.12 29.05
N ASP A 94 25.63 -1.58 30.20
CA ASP A 94 26.77 -2.51 30.27
C ASP A 94 26.38 -3.86 30.88
N ASN A 95 25.22 -3.96 31.52
CA ASN A 95 24.79 -5.15 32.25
C ASN A 95 23.40 -5.61 31.76
N LEU A 96 23.24 -6.90 31.53
CA LEU A 96 21.95 -7.52 31.24
C LEU A 96 21.32 -8.19 32.47
N GLU A 97 22.11 -8.35 33.54
CA GLU A 97 21.64 -8.89 34.81
C GLU A 97 22.27 -8.19 36.01
N ALA A 98 21.55 -8.13 37.12
CA ALA A 98 22.03 -7.59 38.38
C ALA A 98 21.20 -8.11 39.56
N ASP A 99 21.82 -8.19 40.74
CA ASP A 99 21.09 -8.31 42.00
C ASP A 99 20.59 -6.93 42.42
N VAL A 100 19.29 -6.81 42.66
CA VAL A 100 18.58 -5.54 42.88
C VAL A 100 17.57 -5.67 44.01
N LYS A 101 17.20 -4.56 44.63
CA LYS A 101 16.23 -4.54 45.74
C LYS A 101 14.84 -4.13 45.25
N VAL A 102 13.83 -4.92 45.64
CA VAL A 102 12.42 -4.57 45.42
C VAL A 102 12.03 -3.45 46.38
N LEU A 103 11.66 -2.28 45.84
CA LEU A 103 11.27 -1.11 46.63
C LEU A 103 9.75 -1.03 46.83
N GLU A 104 8.99 -1.35 45.78
CA GLU A 104 7.54 -1.20 45.78
C GLU A 104 6.91 -2.14 44.77
N VAL A 105 5.69 -2.60 45.09
CA VAL A 105 4.80 -3.28 44.15
C VAL A 105 3.58 -2.38 43.97
N VAL A 106 3.32 -1.99 42.73
CA VAL A 106 2.23 -1.09 42.37
C VAL A 106 1.17 -1.90 41.64
N GLU A 107 0.00 -2.02 42.27
CA GLU A 107 -1.18 -2.64 41.67
C GLU A 107 -1.99 -1.58 40.92
N MET A 108 -2.22 -1.84 39.64
CA MET A 108 -3.13 -1.08 38.77
C MET A 108 -4.29 -2.00 38.38
N LYS A 109 -5.43 -1.44 37.97
CA LYS A 109 -6.68 -2.20 37.76
C LYS A 109 -6.52 -3.56 37.07
N ASP A 110 -5.70 -3.62 36.02
CA ASP A 110 -5.48 -4.84 35.21
C ASP A 110 -3.99 -5.22 35.08
N LYS A 111 -3.08 -4.61 35.86
CA LYS A 111 -1.63 -4.81 35.75
C LYS A 111 -0.92 -4.61 37.08
N THR A 112 0.11 -5.42 37.32
CA THR A 112 1.02 -5.24 38.46
C THR A 112 2.39 -4.79 37.95
N ALA A 113 2.98 -3.79 38.60
CA ALA A 113 4.32 -3.30 38.29
C ALA A 113 5.22 -3.34 39.52
N VAL A 114 6.52 -3.58 39.31
CA VAL A 114 7.53 -3.57 40.37
C VAL A 114 8.47 -2.39 40.18
N VAL A 115 8.76 -1.68 41.29
CA VAL A 115 9.78 -0.63 41.35
C VAL A 115 11.02 -1.19 42.02
N LEU A 116 12.17 -0.94 41.41
CA LEU A 116 13.48 -1.41 41.85
C LEU A 116 14.40 -0.21 42.10
N ASP A 117 15.40 -0.39 42.98
CA ASP A 117 16.43 0.62 43.26
C ASP A 117 17.38 0.83 42.08
N VAL A 118 17.75 -0.28 41.43
CA VAL A 118 18.61 -0.37 40.26
C VAL A 118 17.89 -1.18 39.19
N SER A 119 18.07 -0.83 37.92
CA SER A 119 17.52 -1.61 36.81
C SER A 119 18.52 -1.83 35.68
N THR A 120 18.57 -3.06 35.18
CA THR A 120 19.20 -3.43 33.91
C THR A 120 18.22 -3.32 32.75
N CYS A 121 16.91 -3.28 32.99
CA CYS A 121 15.88 -3.08 31.98
C CYS A 121 15.81 -1.60 31.57
N TYR A 122 15.91 -1.36 30.27
CA TYR A 122 15.64 -0.07 29.67
C TYR A 122 14.15 0.22 29.73
N ALA A 123 13.78 1.41 30.21
CA ALA A 123 12.40 1.86 30.15
C ALA A 123 12.10 2.50 28.80
N GLU A 124 10.91 2.27 28.28
CA GLU A 124 10.46 2.88 27.03
C GLU A 124 10.61 4.41 27.05
N MET A 125 11.48 4.92 26.17
CA MET A 125 11.72 6.35 25.95
C MET A 125 12.52 6.59 24.67
N GLY A 126 12.50 7.82 24.14
CA GLY A 126 13.30 8.21 22.98
C GLY A 126 12.99 7.43 21.70
N GLY A 127 11.78 6.87 21.58
CA GLY A 127 11.37 6.00 20.47
C GLY A 127 11.74 4.53 20.64
N GLN A 128 12.61 4.17 21.59
CA GLN A 128 12.93 2.78 21.88
C GLN A 128 11.89 2.14 22.81
N ILE A 129 11.36 0.98 22.42
CA ILE A 129 10.48 0.17 23.27
C ILE A 129 11.22 -0.32 24.51
N GLY A 130 10.52 -0.37 25.64
CA GLY A 130 11.06 -0.87 26.90
C GLY A 130 11.40 -2.35 26.86
N ASP A 131 12.34 -2.75 27.71
CA ASP A 131 12.75 -4.14 27.80
C ASP A 131 11.71 -5.03 28.48
N ALA A 132 11.75 -6.28 28.04
CA ALA A 132 11.18 -7.43 28.72
C ALA A 132 12.31 -8.22 29.39
N GLY A 133 11.93 -9.13 30.28
CA GLY A 133 12.89 -9.92 31.03
C GLY A 133 12.21 -10.72 32.13
N GLN A 134 12.90 -10.90 33.24
CA GLN A 134 12.39 -11.64 34.38
C GLN A 134 13.08 -11.23 35.68
N ILE A 135 12.33 -11.34 36.77
CA ILE A 135 12.84 -11.25 38.14
C ILE A 135 12.90 -12.67 38.70
N ILE A 136 14.03 -13.04 39.30
CA ILE A 136 14.27 -14.36 39.87
C ILE A 136 14.47 -14.24 41.38
N LEU A 137 13.71 -15.01 42.15
CA LEU A 137 13.81 -15.12 43.60
C LEU A 137 13.77 -16.61 44.00
N GLY A 138 14.94 -17.20 44.23
CA GLY A 138 15.05 -18.63 44.52
C GLY A 138 14.54 -19.48 43.34
N ALA A 139 13.50 -20.28 43.58
CA ALA A 139 12.84 -21.08 42.54
C ALA A 139 11.72 -20.34 41.80
N ASN A 140 11.35 -19.14 42.25
CA ASN A 140 10.26 -18.36 41.67
C ASN A 140 10.80 -17.45 40.57
N THR A 141 10.02 -17.29 39.49
CA THR A 141 10.33 -16.40 38.37
C THR A 141 9.11 -15.56 38.05
N PHE A 142 9.29 -14.25 37.99
CA PHE A 142 8.26 -13.27 37.66
C PHE A 142 8.60 -12.66 36.30
N PRO A 143 7.88 -13.00 35.22
CA PRO A 143 8.13 -12.45 33.89
C PRO A 143 7.87 -10.94 33.86
N ILE A 144 8.79 -10.18 33.28
CA ILE A 144 8.60 -8.76 32.95
C ILE A 144 8.18 -8.68 31.48
N THR A 145 7.01 -8.11 31.22
CA THR A 145 6.47 -7.96 29.86
C THR A 145 6.86 -6.64 29.20
N ALA A 146 7.01 -5.59 30.00
CA ALA A 146 7.41 -4.26 29.55
C ALA A 146 7.99 -3.47 30.71
N THR A 147 8.88 -2.53 30.39
CA THR A 147 9.44 -1.58 31.35
C THR A 147 9.16 -0.16 30.86
N THR A 148 8.55 0.69 31.68
CA THR A 148 8.24 2.09 31.32
C THR A 148 8.76 3.07 32.36
N LYS A 149 8.85 4.35 31.99
CA LYS A 149 9.36 5.41 32.85
C LYS A 149 8.22 6.34 33.27
N VAL A 150 8.14 6.63 34.57
CA VAL A 150 7.26 7.65 35.15
C VAL A 150 8.09 8.57 36.02
N GLY A 151 8.23 9.84 35.60
CA GLY A 151 9.19 10.75 36.24
C GLY A 151 10.61 10.17 36.13
N ASN A 152 11.22 9.85 37.27
CA ASN A 152 12.55 9.21 37.34
C ASN A 152 12.50 7.74 37.79
N THR A 153 11.32 7.12 37.76
CA THR A 153 11.10 5.76 38.29
C THR A 153 10.75 4.80 37.17
N TRP A 154 11.34 3.61 37.20
CA TRP A 154 11.08 2.56 36.23
C TRP A 154 9.99 1.63 36.78
N LEU A 155 8.94 1.46 36.00
CA LEU A 155 7.87 0.50 36.27
C LEU A 155 8.12 -0.76 35.45
N HIS A 156 8.35 -1.88 36.12
CA HIS A 156 8.55 -3.20 35.49
C HIS A 156 7.23 -3.96 35.54
N PHE A 157 6.49 -4.02 34.45
CA PHE A 157 5.18 -4.68 34.39
C PHE A 157 5.31 -6.19 34.38
N LEU A 158 4.65 -6.85 35.32
CA LEU A 158 4.66 -8.30 35.44
C LEU A 158 3.69 -8.95 34.46
N GLY A 159 4.03 -10.17 34.01
CA GLY A 159 3.22 -10.99 33.11
C GLY A 159 2.21 -11.91 33.81
N GLY A 160 2.03 -11.78 35.12
CA GLY A 160 1.09 -12.58 35.92
C GLY A 160 0.68 -11.87 37.21
N ASP A 161 -0.13 -12.55 38.02
CA ASP A 161 -0.76 -11.98 39.22
C ASP A 161 0.16 -12.02 40.46
N GLU A 162 1.25 -12.79 40.41
CA GLU A 162 2.21 -12.89 41.51
C GLU A 162 3.31 -11.83 41.39
N ALA A 163 3.70 -11.25 42.53
CA ALA A 163 4.78 -10.28 42.63
C ALA A 163 5.82 -10.70 43.69
N PRO A 164 7.09 -10.33 43.51
CA PRO A 164 8.10 -10.54 44.54
C PRO A 164 7.77 -9.71 45.79
N PRO A 165 8.09 -10.19 47.01
CA PRO A 165 7.92 -9.40 48.23
C PRO A 165 8.73 -8.10 48.19
N VAL A 166 8.21 -7.05 48.83
CA VAL A 166 8.94 -5.79 49.00
C VAL A 166 10.12 -5.99 49.97
N ASP A 167 11.16 -5.18 49.82
CA ASP A 167 12.39 -5.16 50.63
C ASP A 167 13.30 -6.39 50.51
N VAL A 168 13.07 -7.25 49.52
CA VAL A 168 13.95 -8.41 49.22
C VAL A 168 14.90 -8.13 48.07
N THR A 169 16.06 -8.79 48.09
CA THR A 169 16.99 -8.83 46.96
C THR A 169 16.56 -9.91 45.97
N VAL A 170 16.47 -9.54 44.71
CA VAL A 170 16.09 -10.39 43.58
C VAL A 170 17.12 -10.25 42.47
N LYS A 171 17.25 -11.28 41.62
CA LYS A 171 18.05 -11.18 40.40
C LYS A 171 17.18 -10.69 39.25
N LEU A 172 17.50 -9.53 38.68
CA LEU A 172 16.86 -9.02 37.47
C LEU A 172 17.66 -9.47 36.25
N VAL A 173 16.98 -10.03 35.24
CA VAL A 173 17.60 -10.51 33.99
C VAL A 173 16.81 -10.00 32.79
N VAL A 174 17.47 -9.28 31.90
CA VAL A 174 16.90 -8.79 30.62
C VAL A 174 16.79 -9.93 29.62
N ASP A 175 15.77 -9.92 28.77
CA ASP A 175 15.71 -10.75 27.57
C ASP A 175 16.79 -10.31 26.57
N ALA A 176 17.96 -10.95 26.64
CA ALA A 176 19.13 -10.58 25.86
C ALA A 176 18.90 -10.66 24.33
N PRO A 177 18.34 -11.74 23.75
CA PRO A 177 17.99 -11.77 22.34
C PRO A 177 17.13 -10.60 21.88
N ARG A 178 16.07 -10.27 22.65
CA ARG A 178 15.19 -9.14 22.35
C ARG A 178 15.94 -7.81 22.45
N ARG A 179 16.71 -7.60 23.52
CA ARG A 179 17.53 -6.39 23.70
C ARG A 179 18.47 -6.17 22.54
N HIS A 180 19.19 -7.21 22.12
CA HIS A 180 20.13 -7.09 21.01
C HIS A 180 19.41 -6.77 19.69
N ALA A 181 18.22 -7.34 19.45
CA ALA A 181 17.43 -6.96 18.28
C ALA A 181 17.04 -5.47 18.28
N ILE A 182 16.64 -4.93 19.45
CA ILE A 182 16.34 -3.51 19.63
C ILE A 182 17.59 -2.65 19.44
N GLU A 183 18.73 -3.03 20.03
CA GLU A 183 20.02 -2.33 19.88
C GLU A 183 20.46 -2.21 18.41
N ARG A 184 20.30 -3.29 17.63
CA ARG A 184 20.61 -3.28 16.18
C ARG A 184 19.75 -2.26 15.43
N HIS A 185 18.43 -2.29 15.67
CA HIS A 185 17.50 -1.34 15.06
C HIS A 185 17.75 0.10 15.55
N HIS A 186 18.16 0.29 16.80
CA HIS A 186 18.48 1.62 17.32
C HIS A 186 19.76 2.17 16.70
N THR A 187 20.87 1.43 16.73
CA THR A 187 22.11 1.88 16.11
C THR A 187 21.91 2.18 14.64
N VAL A 188 21.21 1.32 13.90
CA VAL A 188 21.00 1.57 12.45
C VAL A 188 20.07 2.75 12.18
N THR A 189 19.23 3.16 13.14
CA THR A 189 18.44 4.39 13.03
C THR A 189 19.36 5.62 12.91
N HIS A 190 20.45 5.68 13.67
CA HIS A 190 21.44 6.76 13.56
C HIS A 190 22.21 6.72 12.24
N ILE A 191 22.56 5.52 11.76
CA ILE A 191 23.21 5.36 10.45
C ILE A 191 22.26 5.78 9.32
N LEU A 192 20.98 5.42 9.42
CA LEU A 192 19.94 5.83 8.47
C LEU A 192 19.77 7.34 8.44
N HIS A 193 19.75 8.00 9.61
CA HIS A 193 19.65 9.45 9.70
C HIS A 193 20.86 10.15 9.06
N TRP A 194 22.07 9.65 9.31
CA TRP A 194 23.27 10.09 8.60
C TRP A 194 23.16 9.87 7.08
N ALA A 195 22.70 8.70 6.62
CA ALA A 195 22.56 8.41 5.19
C ALA A 195 21.52 9.32 4.52
N LEU A 196 20.42 9.67 5.20
CA LEU A 196 19.45 10.66 4.73
C LEU A 196 20.11 12.04 4.53
N HIS A 197 21.03 12.42 5.41
CA HIS A 197 21.78 13.67 5.28
C HIS A 197 22.76 13.68 4.12
N GLU A 198 23.36 12.53 3.80
CA GLU A 198 24.28 12.39 2.67
C GLU A 198 23.55 12.34 1.31
N VAL A 199 22.39 11.67 1.25
CA VAL A 199 21.70 11.38 -0.03
C VAL A 199 20.57 12.37 -0.34
N VAL A 200 19.86 12.85 0.69
CA VAL A 200 18.64 13.64 0.51
C VAL A 200 18.92 15.12 0.76
N SER A 201 19.25 15.50 2.00
CA SER A 201 19.59 16.86 2.38
C SER A 201 20.07 16.91 3.83
N LYS A 202 20.97 17.85 4.14
CA LYS A 202 21.36 18.19 5.52
C LYS A 202 20.19 18.73 6.37
N ASP A 203 19.11 19.18 5.73
CA ASP A 203 17.89 19.66 6.39
C ASP A 203 16.89 18.53 6.73
N ALA A 204 17.18 17.28 6.36
CA ALA A 204 16.31 16.14 6.65
C ALA A 204 16.40 15.77 8.14
N THR A 205 15.53 16.35 8.97
CA THR A 205 15.55 16.18 10.43
C THR A 205 14.46 15.22 10.90
N GLN A 206 14.77 14.44 11.94
CA GLN A 206 13.80 13.56 12.59
C GLN A 206 12.55 14.32 13.09
N LYS A 207 11.38 13.74 12.83
CA LYS A 207 10.05 14.15 13.32
C LYS A 207 9.39 13.11 14.22
N GLY A 208 9.92 11.89 14.22
CA GLY A 208 9.41 10.76 14.99
C GLY A 208 10.30 9.55 14.77
N SER A 209 10.37 8.68 15.77
CA SER A 209 11.09 7.41 15.67
C SER A 209 10.41 6.36 16.54
N SER A 210 10.39 5.12 16.07
CA SER A 210 9.97 3.94 16.83
C SER A 210 10.95 2.82 16.56
N VAL A 211 11.48 2.21 17.61
CA VAL A 211 12.46 1.13 17.56
C VAL A 211 11.93 -0.03 18.36
N THR A 212 11.70 -1.14 17.67
CA THR A 212 11.16 -2.40 18.20
C THR A 212 12.13 -3.54 17.87
N PRO A 213 12.00 -4.75 18.45
CA PRO A 213 12.86 -5.86 18.05
C PRO A 213 12.63 -6.30 16.60
N ASP A 214 11.44 -6.07 16.05
CA ASP A 214 11.05 -6.58 14.74
C ASP A 214 11.35 -5.59 13.61
N LYS A 215 11.29 -4.28 13.91
CA LYS A 215 11.50 -3.20 12.94
C LYS A 215 11.79 -1.85 13.59
N LEU A 216 12.20 -0.90 12.75
CA LEU A 216 12.22 0.52 13.05
C LEU A 216 11.34 1.32 12.08
N THR A 217 10.85 2.46 12.56
CA THR A 217 10.27 3.51 11.72
C THR A 217 10.93 4.84 12.01
N PHE A 218 11.26 5.59 10.96
CA PHE A 218 11.92 6.89 11.07
C PHE A 218 11.15 7.94 10.26
N ASP A 219 10.63 8.96 10.95
CA ASP A 219 9.89 10.06 10.33
C ASP A 219 10.81 11.25 10.17
N PHE A 220 10.77 11.90 9.01
CA PHE A 220 11.65 13.02 8.68
C PHE A 220 10.98 14.00 7.73
N ASN A 221 11.41 15.26 7.74
CA ASN A 221 10.93 16.24 6.76
C ASN A 221 11.62 16.04 5.41
N SER A 222 10.84 15.78 4.38
CA SER A 222 11.31 15.63 3.00
C SER A 222 10.16 15.64 2.00
N ALA A 223 10.47 15.91 0.73
CA ALA A 223 9.64 15.48 -0.39
C ALA A 223 9.72 13.94 -0.55
N ALA A 224 8.88 13.39 -1.43
CA ALA A 224 8.94 11.96 -1.76
C ALA A 224 10.33 11.58 -2.29
N LEU A 225 10.89 10.51 -1.73
CA LEU A 225 12.19 10.01 -2.17
C LEU A 225 12.06 9.28 -3.51
N THR A 226 13.06 9.45 -4.35
CA THR A 226 13.16 8.69 -5.60
C THR A 226 13.63 7.27 -5.33
N ALA A 227 13.33 6.34 -6.24
CA ALA A 227 13.80 4.96 -6.15
C ALA A 227 15.34 4.86 -6.06
N GLN A 228 16.06 5.77 -6.76
CA GLN A 228 17.52 5.83 -6.70
C GLN A 228 18.01 6.30 -5.32
N GLN A 229 17.39 7.33 -4.73
CA GLN A 229 17.75 7.77 -3.37
C GLN A 229 17.53 6.67 -2.34
N LEU A 230 16.43 5.92 -2.42
CA LEU A 230 16.18 4.78 -1.52
C LEU A 230 17.27 3.70 -1.67
N ALA A 231 17.64 3.36 -2.90
CA ALA A 231 18.72 2.41 -3.17
C ALA A 231 20.09 2.91 -2.65
N ASP A 232 20.40 4.20 -2.81
CA ASP A 232 21.64 4.78 -2.31
C ASP A 232 21.70 4.84 -0.79
N ILE A 233 20.60 5.15 -0.12
CA ILE A 233 20.49 5.11 1.34
C ILE A 233 20.74 3.69 1.84
N GLU A 234 20.03 2.69 1.30
CA GLU A 234 20.17 1.30 1.72
C GLU A 234 21.60 0.78 1.50
N ARG A 235 22.23 1.15 0.38
CA ARG A 235 23.63 0.83 0.09
C ARG A 235 24.57 1.48 1.10
N LEU A 236 24.48 2.79 1.32
CA LEU A 236 25.39 3.51 2.24
C LEU A 236 25.29 2.99 3.68
N VAL A 237 24.08 2.68 4.14
CA VAL A 237 23.87 2.10 5.47
C VAL A 237 24.58 0.76 5.59
N ASN A 238 24.40 -0.14 4.60
CA ASN A 238 25.06 -1.45 4.61
C ASN A 238 26.59 -1.34 4.44
N GLU A 239 27.11 -0.37 3.69
CA GLU A 239 28.55 -0.09 3.60
C GLU A 239 29.13 0.31 4.97
N ARG A 240 28.43 1.14 5.74
CA ARG A 240 28.83 1.52 7.11
C ARG A 240 28.72 0.39 8.11
N ILE A 241 27.76 -0.51 7.93
CA ILE A 241 27.66 -1.74 8.73
C ILE A 241 28.88 -2.63 8.47
N VAL A 242 29.23 -2.87 7.20
CA VAL A 242 30.37 -3.72 6.82
C VAL A 242 31.71 -3.13 7.26
N ALA A 243 31.83 -1.80 7.29
CA ALA A 243 33.01 -1.12 7.82
C ALA A 243 33.32 -1.47 9.29
N ASN A 244 32.31 -1.90 10.05
CA ASN A 244 32.42 -2.32 11.45
C ASN A 244 33.06 -1.25 12.35
N ASP A 245 32.68 0.01 12.13
CA ASP A 245 33.13 1.17 12.90
C ASP A 245 32.69 1.05 14.38
N PRO A 246 33.47 1.59 15.33
CA PRO A 246 33.11 1.57 16.75
C PRO A 246 31.89 2.45 17.04
N VAL A 247 31.07 2.01 18.00
CA VAL A 247 29.94 2.76 18.57
C VAL A 247 30.24 3.01 20.05
N SER A 248 30.31 4.28 20.44
CA SER A 248 30.66 4.69 21.80
C SER A 248 29.75 5.80 22.29
N TRP A 249 29.81 6.11 23.58
CA TRP A 249 29.02 7.19 24.17
C TRP A 249 29.76 7.88 25.29
N SER A 250 29.45 9.16 25.49
CA SER A 250 30.01 10.00 26.54
C SER A 250 28.92 10.85 27.18
N GLU A 251 28.97 10.98 28.50
CA GLU A 251 28.18 12.01 29.20
C GLU A 251 28.98 13.31 29.23
N VAL A 252 28.38 14.37 28.71
CA VAL A 252 29.00 15.70 28.63
C VAL A 252 28.01 16.78 29.05
N PRO A 253 28.49 17.96 29.49
CA PRO A 253 27.62 19.11 29.71
C PRO A 253 26.85 19.48 28.44
N TYR A 254 25.56 19.77 28.57
CA TYR A 254 24.72 20.13 27.42
C TYR A 254 25.25 21.35 26.65
N VAL A 255 25.85 22.30 27.35
CA VAL A 255 26.48 23.49 26.74
C VAL A 255 27.62 23.10 25.82
N GLU A 256 28.44 22.11 26.19
CA GLU A 256 29.54 21.63 25.37
C GLU A 256 29.04 20.84 24.17
N ALA A 257 28.05 19.96 24.38
CA ALA A 257 27.42 19.21 23.28
C ALA A 257 26.81 20.16 22.23
N LYS A 258 26.09 21.20 22.67
CA LYS A 258 25.49 22.21 21.79
C LYS A 258 26.53 23.05 21.03
N ALA A 259 27.72 23.22 21.57
CA ALA A 259 28.80 23.97 20.93
C ALA A 259 29.50 23.16 19.81
N ASN A 260 29.32 21.84 19.78
CA ASN A 260 29.87 20.98 18.74
C ASN A 260 28.86 20.79 17.60
N ASN A 261 29.11 21.44 16.46
CA ASN A 261 28.24 21.37 15.28
C ASN A 261 28.10 19.96 14.66
N GLY A 262 28.96 19.01 15.04
CA GLY A 262 28.86 17.62 14.63
C GLY A 262 27.86 16.80 15.45
N ILE A 263 27.42 17.31 16.61
CA ILE A 263 26.47 16.62 17.49
C ILE A 263 25.06 17.10 17.17
N MET A 264 24.22 16.19 16.71
CA MET A 264 22.82 16.48 16.47
C MET A 264 22.00 16.35 17.76
N ALA A 265 21.17 17.34 18.00
CA ALA A 265 20.16 17.31 19.05
C ALA A 265 18.76 17.26 18.42
N LEU A 266 17.87 16.44 19.00
CA LEU A 266 16.47 16.43 18.61
C LEU A 266 15.81 17.76 18.96
N PHE A 267 15.15 18.36 17.97
CA PHE A 267 14.51 19.67 18.09
C PHE A 267 13.23 19.58 18.95
N GLY A 268 13.13 20.39 20.00
CA GLY A 268 11.95 20.46 20.87
C GLY A 268 12.02 19.65 22.16
N GLU A 269 13.08 18.86 22.35
CA GLU A 269 13.33 18.13 23.61
C GLU A 269 13.93 19.03 24.69
N LYS A 270 13.59 18.75 25.95
CA LYS A 270 14.21 19.40 27.11
C LYS A 270 15.34 18.53 27.64
N TYR A 271 16.56 19.03 27.56
CA TYR A 271 17.75 18.36 28.05
C TYR A 271 18.12 18.82 29.47
N GLY A 272 18.68 17.91 30.27
CA GLY A 272 19.28 18.24 31.57
C GLY A 272 20.68 18.86 31.41
N ASP A 273 21.33 19.14 32.54
CA ASP A 273 22.67 19.75 32.55
C ASP A 273 23.74 18.84 31.93
N LEU A 274 23.59 17.52 32.12
CA LEU A 274 24.39 16.48 31.48
C LEU A 274 23.54 15.75 30.44
N VAL A 275 24.14 15.50 29.28
CA VAL A 275 23.53 14.75 28.17
C VAL A 275 24.45 13.63 27.71
N ARG A 276 23.84 12.54 27.26
CA ARG A 276 24.56 11.41 26.66
C ARG A 276 24.63 11.61 25.15
N VAL A 277 25.86 11.68 24.64
CA VAL A 277 26.14 11.72 23.21
C VAL A 277 26.54 10.32 22.77
N VAL A 278 25.85 9.77 21.79
CA VAL A 278 26.23 8.54 21.09
C VAL A 278 27.03 8.93 19.85
N GLN A 279 28.13 8.23 19.61
CA GLN A 279 29.05 8.45 18.50
C GLN A 279 29.23 7.14 17.72
N ILE A 280 29.14 7.22 16.40
CA ILE A 280 29.45 6.13 15.46
C ILE A 280 30.66 6.55 14.60
N GLY A 281 31.66 5.68 14.55
CA GLY A 281 32.94 5.94 13.90
C GLY A 281 33.85 6.87 14.69
N GLY A 282 35.05 7.15 14.17
CA GLY A 282 36.05 7.95 14.87
C GLY A 282 36.72 7.18 16.02
N GLN A 283 37.34 7.93 16.93
CA GLN A 283 37.96 7.36 18.13
C GLN A 283 36.95 7.29 19.28
N PRO A 284 36.85 6.15 19.99
CA PRO A 284 35.90 6.01 21.09
C PRO A 284 36.00 7.15 22.11
N HIS A 285 34.84 7.71 22.47
CA HIS A 285 34.68 8.79 23.44
C HIS A 285 35.33 10.14 23.08
N LYS A 286 35.83 10.32 21.85
CA LYS A 286 36.48 11.57 21.42
C LYS A 286 35.54 12.59 20.79
N LEU A 287 34.31 12.21 20.49
CA LEU A 287 33.29 13.02 19.81
C LEU A 287 33.79 13.53 18.44
N ASP A 288 34.38 12.62 17.67
CA ASP A 288 34.92 12.83 16.31
C ASP A 288 34.35 11.83 15.28
N GLY A 289 33.22 11.20 15.59
CA GLY A 289 32.54 10.26 14.70
C GLY A 289 31.80 10.94 13.56
N TRP A 290 31.47 10.17 12.53
CA TRP A 290 30.73 10.68 11.35
C TRP A 290 29.22 10.78 11.60
N SER A 291 28.72 10.12 12.65
CA SER A 291 27.37 10.31 13.19
C SER A 291 27.48 10.49 14.70
N MET A 292 26.94 11.60 15.22
CA MET A 292 26.91 11.88 16.64
C MET A 292 25.59 12.51 17.02
N GLU A 293 24.90 11.93 18.00
CA GLU A 293 23.56 12.36 18.38
C GLU A 293 23.33 12.29 19.89
N LEU A 294 22.51 13.19 20.42
CA LEU A 294 22.00 13.09 21.78
C LEU A 294 21.01 11.92 21.86
N CYS A 295 21.43 10.82 22.49
CA CYS A 295 20.61 9.63 22.57
C CYS A 295 20.80 8.90 23.92
N GLY A 296 19.69 8.65 24.59
CA GLY A 296 19.62 7.88 25.83
C GLY A 296 19.42 6.39 25.62
N GLY A 297 19.32 5.90 24.38
CA GLY A 297 19.04 4.51 24.04
C GLY A 297 20.17 3.52 24.25
N THR A 298 19.84 2.24 24.13
CA THR A 298 20.82 1.15 24.09
C THR A 298 21.30 0.92 22.67
N HIS A 299 22.59 0.66 22.49
CA HIS A 299 23.22 0.52 21.18
C HIS A 299 24.14 -0.68 21.14
N THR A 300 24.37 -1.19 19.93
CA THR A 300 25.47 -2.10 19.62
C THR A 300 26.83 -1.44 19.93
N ARG A 301 27.91 -2.24 20.03
CA ARG A 301 29.27 -1.72 20.28
C ARG A 301 30.04 -1.44 18.99
N HIS A 302 29.66 -2.10 17.90
CA HIS A 302 30.18 -1.83 16.57
C HIS A 302 29.04 -1.87 15.55
N THR A 303 29.25 -1.23 14.39
CA THR A 303 28.24 -1.23 13.32
C THR A 303 28.04 -2.62 12.71
N GLY A 304 29.05 -3.50 12.72
CA GLY A 304 28.93 -4.85 12.17
C GLY A 304 28.01 -5.78 12.98
N GLU A 305 27.75 -5.46 14.25
CA GLU A 305 26.81 -6.20 15.10
C GLU A 305 25.34 -6.04 14.66
N ILE A 306 25.06 -5.01 13.83
CA ILE A 306 23.74 -4.75 13.25
C ILE A 306 23.33 -5.89 12.30
N GLY A 307 24.28 -6.44 11.53
CA GLY A 307 23.99 -7.38 10.46
C GLY A 307 23.29 -6.72 9.26
N LEU A 308 22.58 -7.49 8.43
CA LEU A 308 21.94 -6.98 7.23
C LEU A 308 20.91 -5.88 7.56
N PHE A 309 20.91 -4.78 6.82
CA PHE A 309 19.86 -3.76 6.88
C PHE A 309 19.04 -3.77 5.59
N ARG A 310 17.72 -3.61 5.71
CA ARG A 310 16.80 -3.50 4.57
C ARG A 310 15.72 -2.45 4.77
N LEU A 311 15.45 -1.70 3.71
CA LEU A 311 14.25 -0.86 3.63
C LEU A 311 13.03 -1.73 3.32
N VAL A 312 11.95 -1.54 4.08
CA VAL A 312 10.65 -2.21 3.85
C VAL A 312 9.76 -1.34 2.99
N GLY A 313 9.76 -0.03 3.26
CA GLY A 313 8.93 0.90 2.52
C GLY A 313 9.14 2.34 2.95
N GLU A 314 8.61 3.23 2.14
CA GLU A 314 8.68 4.66 2.38
C GLU A 314 7.38 5.34 1.92
N GLY A 315 6.87 6.29 2.71
CA GLY A 315 5.54 6.84 2.50
C GLY A 315 5.29 8.18 3.22
N ALA A 316 4.24 8.89 2.83
CA ALA A 316 3.84 10.13 3.50
C ALA A 316 3.01 9.82 4.75
N VAL A 317 3.31 10.49 5.86
CA VAL A 317 2.53 10.39 7.11
C VAL A 317 1.78 11.69 7.42
N ALA A 318 2.35 12.82 7.01
CA ALA A 318 1.71 14.14 7.06
C ALA A 318 2.29 15.04 5.97
N ALA A 319 1.70 16.22 5.77
CA ALA A 319 2.23 17.21 4.84
C ALA A 319 3.69 17.55 5.17
N GLY A 320 4.59 17.34 4.20
CA GLY A 320 6.03 17.56 4.37
C GLY A 320 6.77 16.55 5.25
N VAL A 321 6.12 15.47 5.71
CA VAL A 321 6.72 14.43 6.56
C VAL A 321 6.61 13.05 5.90
N ARG A 322 7.77 12.41 5.75
CA ARG A 322 7.94 11.07 5.20
C ARG A 322 8.31 10.10 6.31
N ARG A 323 7.93 8.84 6.17
CA ARG A 323 8.34 7.73 7.03
C ARG A 323 9.08 6.70 6.21
N ILE A 324 10.24 6.29 6.69
CA ILE A 324 10.89 5.05 6.28
C ILE A 324 10.54 3.98 7.32
N GLU A 325 10.12 2.81 6.83
CA GLU A 325 10.09 1.57 7.61
C GLU A 325 11.25 0.69 7.17
N ALA A 326 12.01 0.16 8.14
CA ALA A 326 13.19 -0.64 7.87
C ALA A 326 13.38 -1.74 8.93
N ILE A 327 14.16 -2.75 8.56
CA ILE A 327 14.48 -3.91 9.38
C ILE A 327 15.98 -4.18 9.36
N ALA A 328 16.50 -4.75 10.45
CA ALA A 328 17.91 -5.07 10.62
C ALA A 328 18.14 -6.45 11.24
N GLY A 329 19.35 -6.97 11.07
CA GLY A 329 19.80 -8.24 11.66
C GLY A 329 19.04 -9.44 11.11
N LEU A 330 18.53 -10.29 12.01
CA LEU A 330 17.85 -11.53 11.62
C LEU A 330 16.52 -11.27 10.91
N GLU A 331 15.81 -10.19 11.21
CA GLU A 331 14.56 -9.85 10.51
C GLU A 331 14.83 -9.50 9.05
N ALA A 332 15.87 -8.71 8.79
CA ALA A 332 16.31 -8.41 7.43
C ALA A 332 16.79 -9.66 6.68
N TYR A 333 17.50 -10.56 7.35
CA TYR A 333 17.91 -11.85 6.79
C TYR A 333 16.70 -12.73 6.44
N ASN A 334 15.72 -12.83 7.35
CA ASN A 334 14.51 -13.63 7.15
C ASN A 334 13.69 -13.09 5.97
N ALA A 335 13.55 -11.77 5.85
CA ALA A 335 12.91 -11.14 4.70
C ALA A 335 13.65 -11.44 3.39
N ALA A 336 14.98 -11.29 3.36
CA ALA A 336 15.79 -11.61 2.19
C ALA A 336 15.69 -13.09 1.79
N LYS A 337 15.62 -13.99 2.78
CA LYS A 337 15.41 -15.41 2.56
C LYS A 337 14.03 -15.68 1.97
N ALA A 338 12.98 -15.05 2.50
CA ALA A 338 11.61 -15.19 2.00
C ALA A 338 11.49 -14.71 0.53
N ASP A 339 12.12 -13.58 0.18
CA ASP A 339 12.20 -13.11 -1.21
C ASP A 339 12.90 -14.13 -2.12
N SER A 340 14.03 -14.69 -1.66
CA SER A 340 14.78 -15.70 -2.42
C SER A 340 13.96 -16.97 -2.65
N ASP A 341 13.23 -17.43 -1.64
CA ASP A 341 12.37 -18.61 -1.73
C ASP A 341 11.17 -18.37 -2.65
N LEU A 342 10.57 -17.17 -2.61
CA LEU A 342 9.51 -16.76 -3.53
C LEU A 342 10.00 -16.74 -4.99
N LEU A 343 11.18 -16.17 -5.25
CA LEU A 343 11.75 -16.14 -6.61
C LEU A 343 12.02 -17.56 -7.14
N LYS A 344 12.53 -18.47 -6.30
CA LYS A 344 12.72 -19.89 -6.68
C LYS A 344 11.39 -20.58 -6.97
N LEU A 345 10.36 -20.33 -6.15
CA LEU A 345 9.02 -20.86 -6.38
C LEU A 345 8.46 -20.39 -7.73
N LEU A 346 8.58 -19.10 -8.04
CA LEU A 346 8.12 -18.53 -9.31
C LEU A 346 8.89 -19.10 -10.49
N ALA A 347 10.21 -19.21 -10.40
CA ALA A 347 11.05 -19.87 -11.41
C ALA A 347 10.59 -21.31 -11.70
N GLY A 348 10.28 -22.09 -10.64
CA GLY A 348 9.75 -23.43 -10.77
C GLY A 348 8.39 -23.47 -11.48
N LYS A 349 7.47 -22.54 -11.16
CA LYS A 349 6.15 -22.46 -11.80
C LYS A 349 6.20 -22.21 -13.30
N VAL A 350 7.20 -21.44 -13.76
CA VAL A 350 7.39 -21.15 -15.19
C VAL A 350 8.41 -22.07 -15.88
N SER A 351 8.85 -23.13 -15.18
CA SER A 351 9.89 -24.06 -15.69
C SER A 351 11.18 -23.36 -16.14
N ALA A 352 11.59 -22.29 -15.45
CA ALA A 352 12.88 -21.64 -15.64
C ALA A 352 14.00 -22.49 -15.03
N GLN A 353 15.21 -22.43 -15.59
CA GLN A 353 16.39 -23.15 -15.07
C GLN A 353 17.04 -22.49 -13.85
N GLY A 354 16.28 -21.67 -13.12
CA GLY A 354 16.74 -20.86 -11.99
C GLY A 354 16.16 -19.45 -12.03
N THR A 355 16.45 -18.66 -10.99
CA THR A 355 15.93 -17.29 -10.86
C THR A 355 16.48 -16.34 -11.92
N ALA A 356 17.70 -16.56 -12.42
CA ALA A 356 18.31 -15.74 -13.47
C ALA A 356 17.61 -15.87 -14.84
N ASP A 357 16.91 -16.99 -15.10
CA ASP A 357 16.17 -17.22 -16.35
C ASP A 357 14.68 -16.86 -16.22
N LEU A 358 14.24 -16.42 -15.03
CA LEU A 358 12.83 -16.13 -14.74
C LEU A 358 12.26 -15.04 -15.65
N GLU A 359 12.97 -13.91 -15.79
CA GLU A 359 12.54 -12.79 -16.64
C GLU A 359 12.36 -13.22 -18.09
N LYS A 360 13.38 -13.88 -18.65
CA LYS A 360 13.33 -14.41 -20.02
C LYS A 360 12.19 -15.40 -20.21
N LYS A 361 11.93 -16.29 -19.25
CA LYS A 361 10.79 -17.21 -19.33
C LYS A 361 9.45 -16.50 -19.27
N LEU A 362 9.33 -15.46 -18.46
CA LEU A 362 8.13 -14.64 -18.40
C LEU A 362 7.88 -13.94 -19.76
N ASP A 363 8.91 -13.36 -20.37
CA ASP A 363 8.80 -12.74 -21.69
C ASP A 363 8.41 -13.75 -22.79
N GLN A 364 8.96 -14.97 -22.73
CA GLN A 364 8.58 -16.05 -23.65
C GLN A 364 7.10 -16.41 -23.50
N ILE A 365 6.60 -16.54 -22.27
CA ILE A 365 5.20 -16.84 -21.99
C ILE A 365 4.30 -15.72 -22.50
N LEU A 366 4.64 -14.45 -22.22
CA LEU A 366 3.87 -13.28 -22.67
C LEU A 366 3.86 -13.16 -24.20
N THR A 367 4.96 -13.50 -24.86
CA THR A 367 5.05 -13.52 -26.33
C THR A 367 4.20 -14.65 -26.90
N GLN A 368 4.32 -15.87 -26.36
CA GLN A 368 3.53 -17.02 -26.79
C GLN A 368 2.03 -16.79 -26.59
N GLN A 369 1.63 -16.13 -25.49
CA GLN A 369 0.24 -15.75 -25.26
C GLN A 369 -0.30 -14.87 -26.40
N LYS A 370 0.43 -13.82 -26.79
CA LYS A 370 0.05 -12.94 -27.92
C LYS A 370 -0.01 -13.69 -29.25
N GLU A 371 0.92 -14.62 -29.49
CA GLU A 371 0.93 -15.44 -30.70
C GLU A 371 -0.28 -16.40 -30.76
N LEU A 372 -0.61 -17.03 -29.64
CA LEU A 372 -1.78 -17.90 -29.52
C LEU A 372 -3.08 -17.11 -29.70
N GLU A 373 -3.21 -15.92 -29.13
CA GLU A 373 -4.36 -15.03 -29.35
C GLU A 373 -4.52 -14.66 -30.83
N LYS A 374 -3.41 -14.36 -31.52
CA LYS A 374 -3.42 -14.07 -32.97
C LYS A 374 -3.78 -15.32 -33.79
N ALA A 375 -3.25 -16.48 -33.44
CA ALA A 375 -3.52 -17.74 -34.11
C ALA A 375 -4.99 -18.16 -33.94
N LEU A 376 -5.55 -17.98 -32.74
CA LEU A 376 -6.97 -18.21 -32.44
C LEU A 376 -7.86 -17.33 -33.32
N LYS A 377 -7.59 -16.02 -33.38
CA LYS A 377 -8.33 -15.09 -34.24
C LYS A 377 -8.25 -15.47 -35.72
N ALA A 378 -7.07 -15.87 -36.21
CA ALA A 378 -6.89 -16.31 -37.58
C ALA A 378 -7.59 -17.64 -37.89
N ALA A 379 -7.66 -18.56 -36.92
CA ALA A 379 -8.42 -19.80 -37.04
C ALA A 379 -9.92 -19.52 -37.12
N GLN A 380 -10.45 -18.69 -36.21
CA GLN A 380 -11.85 -18.24 -36.21
C GLN A 380 -12.22 -17.55 -37.54
N GLN A 381 -11.35 -16.69 -38.08
CA GLN A 381 -11.58 -16.05 -39.38
C GLN A 381 -11.62 -17.04 -40.56
N ARG A 382 -10.75 -18.05 -40.55
CA ARG A 382 -10.74 -19.10 -41.58
C ARG A 382 -11.99 -19.96 -41.52
N GLU A 383 -12.39 -20.37 -40.32
CA GLU A 383 -13.62 -21.13 -40.09
C GLU A 383 -14.84 -20.32 -40.51
N ALA A 384 -14.93 -19.06 -40.12
CA ALA A 384 -16.00 -18.15 -40.53
C ALA A 384 -16.08 -17.97 -42.05
N SER A 385 -14.92 -17.88 -42.73
CA SER A 385 -14.85 -17.82 -44.19
C SER A 385 -15.31 -19.12 -44.87
N GLY A 386 -14.99 -20.27 -44.28
CA GLY A 386 -15.51 -21.57 -44.71
C GLY A 386 -17.03 -21.63 -44.58
N LYS A 387 -17.56 -21.21 -43.42
CA LYS A 387 -19.00 -21.16 -43.19
C LYS A 387 -19.72 -20.21 -44.14
N ALA A 388 -19.12 -19.05 -44.42
CA ALA A 388 -19.64 -18.11 -45.41
C ALA A 388 -19.75 -18.75 -46.81
N LYS A 389 -18.76 -19.54 -47.25
CA LYS A 389 -18.82 -20.26 -48.53
C LYS A 389 -19.93 -21.32 -48.57
N GLU A 390 -20.11 -22.09 -47.48
CA GLU A 390 -21.23 -23.02 -47.36
C GLU A 390 -22.58 -22.32 -47.48
N LEU A 391 -22.73 -21.20 -46.78
CA LEU A 391 -23.97 -20.42 -46.81
C LEU A 391 -24.24 -19.84 -48.20
N LEU A 392 -23.21 -19.32 -48.88
CA LEU A 392 -23.32 -18.83 -50.26
C LEU A 392 -23.76 -19.94 -51.22
N ALA A 393 -23.20 -21.15 -51.09
CA ALA A 393 -23.57 -22.29 -51.92
C ALA A 393 -25.01 -22.79 -51.63
N SER A 394 -25.54 -22.51 -50.45
CA SER A 394 -26.92 -22.84 -50.07
C SER A 394 -27.95 -21.78 -50.50
N VAL A 395 -27.51 -20.65 -51.02
CA VAL A 395 -28.42 -19.67 -51.64
C VAL A 395 -28.85 -20.25 -52.98
N GLU A 396 -30.10 -20.69 -53.08
CA GLU A 396 -30.66 -21.15 -54.35
C GLU A 396 -30.61 -19.99 -55.38
N ASP A 397 -29.92 -20.23 -56.50
CA ASP A 397 -30.08 -19.41 -57.70
C ASP A 397 -31.53 -19.57 -58.18
N ASP A 398 -32.27 -18.48 -58.19
CA ASP A 398 -33.45 -18.29 -59.03
C ASP A 398 -34.71 -19.07 -58.62
N VAL A 399 -35.54 -18.47 -57.74
CA VAL A 399 -36.98 -18.79 -57.71
C VAL A 399 -37.59 -18.21 -59.00
N SER A 400 -37.58 -18.99 -60.07
CA SER A 400 -38.39 -18.75 -61.26
C SER A 400 -39.87 -18.79 -60.87
N LEU A 401 -40.52 -17.62 -60.77
CA LEU A 401 -41.96 -17.51 -60.68
C LEU A 401 -42.60 -17.67 -62.07
N PRO A 402 -43.81 -18.25 -62.19
CA PRO A 402 -44.52 -18.44 -63.47
C PRO A 402 -44.98 -17.18 -64.22
N SER A 403 -44.43 -15.98 -63.96
CA SER A 403 -45.02 -14.72 -64.45
C SER A 403 -44.04 -13.61 -64.90
N GLY A 404 -42.73 -13.84 -64.97
CA GLY A 404 -41.82 -12.92 -65.68
C GLY A 404 -41.52 -11.56 -65.03
N GLU A 405 -41.94 -11.30 -63.79
CA GLU A 405 -41.52 -10.10 -63.03
C GLU A 405 -40.23 -10.38 -62.23
N ARG A 406 -39.15 -9.67 -62.59
CA ARG A 406 -37.86 -9.72 -61.86
C ARG A 406 -37.79 -8.58 -60.84
N SER A 407 -38.07 -8.84 -59.57
CA SER A 407 -37.47 -8.07 -58.47
C SER A 407 -37.60 -8.79 -57.12
N ARG A 408 -36.78 -9.81 -56.88
CA ARG A 408 -36.47 -10.20 -55.50
C ARG A 408 -35.11 -9.64 -55.13
N VAL A 409 -35.07 -8.94 -54.00
CA VAL A 409 -33.83 -8.52 -53.35
C VAL A 409 -33.10 -9.80 -52.94
N PRO A 410 -31.85 -10.05 -53.39
CA PRO A 410 -31.11 -11.24 -52.97
C PRO A 410 -31.01 -11.27 -51.45
N LEU A 411 -31.39 -12.39 -50.83
CA LEU A 411 -31.51 -12.51 -49.38
C LEU A 411 -30.83 -13.80 -48.89
N LEU A 412 -29.93 -13.66 -47.92
CA LEU A 412 -29.31 -14.75 -47.18
C LEU A 412 -29.73 -14.66 -45.72
N VAL A 413 -30.47 -15.67 -45.23
CA VAL A 413 -30.89 -15.77 -43.82
C VAL A 413 -30.40 -17.07 -43.23
N ALA A 414 -29.55 -17.00 -42.20
CA ALA A 414 -28.96 -18.17 -41.57
C ALA A 414 -28.95 -18.10 -40.04
N ASN A 415 -29.25 -19.24 -39.42
CA ASN A 415 -28.96 -19.48 -38.01
C ASN A 415 -27.59 -20.18 -37.93
N LEU A 416 -26.63 -19.55 -37.28
CA LEU A 416 -25.26 -20.06 -37.12
C LEU A 416 -25.12 -21.04 -35.95
N GLY A 417 -26.19 -21.25 -35.17
CA GLY A 417 -26.20 -22.17 -34.04
C GLY A 417 -25.55 -21.60 -32.79
N ASP A 418 -25.01 -22.48 -31.94
CA ASP A 418 -24.38 -22.15 -30.65
C ASP A 418 -22.94 -21.64 -30.86
N VAL A 419 -22.84 -20.43 -31.40
CA VAL A 419 -21.58 -19.71 -31.62
C VAL A 419 -21.68 -18.31 -31.03
N ASP A 420 -20.53 -17.71 -30.66
CA ASP A 420 -20.50 -16.36 -30.10
C ASP A 420 -20.76 -15.26 -31.17
N ALA A 421 -20.99 -14.05 -30.68
CA ALA A 421 -21.27 -12.90 -31.54
C ALA A 421 -20.07 -12.47 -32.41
N ASP A 422 -18.83 -12.75 -31.97
CA ASP A 422 -17.62 -12.37 -32.69
C ASP A 422 -17.40 -13.29 -33.91
N TYR A 423 -17.67 -14.59 -33.76
CA TYR A 423 -17.71 -15.53 -34.87
C TYR A 423 -18.81 -15.16 -35.86
N ALA A 424 -20.02 -14.86 -35.37
CA ALA A 424 -21.13 -14.43 -36.23
C ALA A 424 -20.78 -13.16 -37.03
N MET A 425 -20.06 -12.23 -36.40
CA MET A 425 -19.52 -11.05 -37.05
C MET A 425 -18.47 -11.38 -38.11
N ALA A 426 -17.55 -12.29 -37.84
CA ALA A 426 -16.57 -12.74 -38.81
C ALA A 426 -17.23 -13.40 -40.03
N VAL A 427 -18.29 -14.20 -39.82
CA VAL A 427 -19.08 -14.80 -40.91
C VAL A 427 -19.76 -13.70 -41.74
N ASN A 428 -20.41 -12.73 -41.10
CA ASN A 428 -21.01 -11.59 -41.80
C ASN A 428 -19.97 -10.81 -42.62
N ASP A 429 -18.80 -10.55 -42.07
CA ASP A 429 -17.75 -9.80 -42.76
C ASP A 429 -17.19 -10.56 -43.98
N ALA A 430 -17.11 -11.89 -43.91
CA ALA A 430 -16.76 -12.73 -45.05
C ALA A 430 -17.87 -12.76 -46.12
N LEU A 431 -19.15 -12.73 -45.71
CA LEU A 431 -20.30 -12.74 -46.61
C LEU A 431 -20.52 -11.39 -47.33
N LYS A 432 -20.45 -10.26 -46.63
CA LYS A 432 -20.81 -8.93 -47.18
C LYS A 432 -19.99 -8.51 -48.40
N GLY A 433 -18.77 -9.05 -48.53
CA GLY A 433 -17.89 -8.80 -49.69
C GLY A 433 -18.19 -9.68 -50.91
N GLN A 434 -18.97 -10.75 -50.74
CA GLN A 434 -19.25 -11.76 -51.76
C GLN A 434 -20.73 -11.81 -52.16
N PHE A 435 -21.64 -11.40 -51.27
CA PHE A 435 -23.09 -11.44 -51.49
C PHE A 435 -23.66 -10.03 -51.77
N PRO A 436 -24.08 -9.71 -53.00
CA PRO A 436 -24.71 -8.44 -53.36
C PRO A 436 -26.21 -8.47 -53.00
N GLY A 437 -26.53 -8.40 -51.71
CA GLY A 437 -27.88 -8.59 -51.19
C GLY A 437 -28.09 -8.13 -49.74
N VAL A 438 -29.11 -8.69 -49.11
CA VAL A 438 -29.39 -8.56 -47.68
C VAL A 438 -28.93 -9.84 -46.98
N ILE A 439 -28.12 -9.69 -45.94
CA ILE A 439 -27.67 -10.78 -45.07
C ILE A 439 -28.32 -10.60 -43.71
N VAL A 440 -28.91 -11.65 -43.16
CA VAL A 440 -29.43 -11.69 -41.78
C VAL A 440 -28.93 -12.95 -41.10
N LEU A 441 -28.13 -12.80 -40.06
CA LEU A 441 -27.56 -13.91 -39.29
C LEU A 441 -28.06 -13.87 -37.86
N ALA A 442 -28.27 -15.06 -37.29
CA ALA A 442 -28.44 -15.24 -35.85
C ALA A 442 -27.38 -16.19 -35.28
N ALA A 443 -26.98 -15.96 -34.05
CA ALA A 443 -26.11 -16.84 -33.28
C ALA A 443 -26.61 -16.92 -31.83
N THR A 444 -26.39 -18.05 -31.16
CA THR A 444 -27.04 -18.38 -29.87
C THR A 444 -26.06 -18.66 -28.71
N GLY A 445 -24.80 -18.25 -28.88
CA GLY A 445 -23.73 -18.48 -27.92
C GLY A 445 -23.98 -17.92 -26.52
N GLY A 446 -23.63 -18.72 -25.50
CA GLY A 446 -23.62 -18.29 -24.09
C GLY A 446 -25.01 -18.03 -23.50
N GLY A 447 -26.07 -18.63 -24.07
CA GLY A 447 -27.44 -18.47 -23.59
C GLY A 447 -28.08 -17.14 -23.99
N SER A 448 -27.56 -16.49 -25.03
CA SER A 448 -28.10 -15.23 -25.57
C SER A 448 -28.12 -15.27 -27.09
N VAL A 449 -29.00 -14.48 -27.69
CA VAL A 449 -29.12 -14.36 -29.15
C VAL A 449 -28.38 -13.11 -29.61
N ALA A 450 -27.49 -13.26 -30.58
CA ALA A 450 -26.92 -12.17 -31.35
C ALA A 450 -27.55 -12.16 -32.76
N LEU A 451 -28.02 -11.00 -33.20
CA LEU A 451 -28.62 -10.79 -34.51
C LEU A 451 -27.79 -9.77 -35.30
N ILE A 452 -27.50 -10.08 -36.55
CA ILE A 452 -26.71 -9.22 -37.44
C ILE A 452 -27.49 -9.06 -38.75
N ALA A 453 -27.59 -7.82 -39.24
CA ALA A 453 -28.10 -7.53 -40.56
C ALA A 453 -27.11 -6.67 -41.35
N ASN A 454 -26.88 -7.01 -42.62
CA ASN A 454 -26.07 -6.24 -43.56
C ASN A 454 -26.83 -6.07 -44.88
N VAL A 455 -26.75 -4.89 -45.48
CA VAL A 455 -27.42 -4.56 -46.75
C VAL A 455 -26.43 -3.93 -47.72
N SER A 456 -26.27 -4.53 -48.90
CA SER A 456 -25.44 -4.00 -49.98
C SER A 456 -25.87 -2.60 -50.41
N LYS A 457 -24.89 -1.79 -50.84
CA LYS A 457 -25.02 -0.33 -51.04
C LYS A 457 -26.15 0.07 -51.98
N ASP A 458 -26.39 -0.70 -53.02
CA ASP A 458 -27.40 -0.52 -54.04
C ASP A 458 -28.84 -0.80 -53.54
N LEU A 459 -29.00 -1.51 -52.43
CA LEU A 459 -30.29 -1.92 -51.88
C LEU A 459 -30.74 -1.08 -50.68
N GLN A 460 -29.86 -0.23 -50.14
CA GLN A 460 -30.10 0.56 -48.91
C GLN A 460 -31.27 1.55 -49.00
N SER A 461 -31.64 1.98 -50.21
CA SER A 461 -32.81 2.84 -50.44
C SER A 461 -34.13 2.07 -50.35
N LYS A 462 -34.10 0.75 -50.57
CA LYS A 462 -35.27 -0.15 -50.54
C LYS A 462 -35.40 -0.87 -49.20
N VAL A 463 -34.27 -1.36 -48.66
CA VAL A 463 -34.20 -2.15 -47.44
C VAL A 463 -33.14 -1.56 -46.52
N GLN A 464 -33.41 -1.43 -45.22
CA GLN A 464 -32.45 -0.88 -44.25
C GLN A 464 -32.15 -1.89 -43.15
N ALA A 465 -30.87 -2.18 -42.91
CA ALA A 465 -30.42 -3.12 -41.88
C ALA A 465 -30.98 -2.76 -40.49
N GLY A 466 -30.94 -1.47 -40.14
CA GLY A 466 -31.48 -0.94 -38.89
C GLY A 466 -32.96 -1.30 -38.67
N LYS A 467 -33.79 -1.19 -39.72
CA LYS A 467 -35.22 -1.52 -39.64
C LYS A 467 -35.44 -3.01 -39.46
N ILE A 468 -34.71 -3.86 -40.19
CA ILE A 468 -34.78 -5.33 -40.03
C ILE A 468 -34.55 -5.69 -38.57
N ILE A 469 -33.42 -5.25 -37.99
CA ILE A 469 -33.05 -5.57 -36.61
C ILE A 469 -34.07 -5.03 -35.60
N GLN A 470 -34.58 -3.80 -35.79
CA GLN A 470 -35.60 -3.23 -34.91
C GLN A 470 -36.89 -4.06 -34.89
N THR A 471 -37.22 -4.72 -35.99
CA THR A 471 -38.39 -5.61 -36.08
C THR A 471 -38.12 -6.99 -35.47
N ILE A 472 -36.95 -7.58 -35.70
CA ILE A 472 -36.68 -8.98 -35.28
C ILE A 472 -36.10 -9.13 -33.87
N ALA A 473 -35.39 -8.12 -33.35
CA ALA A 473 -34.80 -8.19 -32.01
C ALA A 473 -35.84 -8.29 -30.87
N PRO A 474 -37.02 -7.64 -30.94
CA PRO A 474 -38.08 -7.85 -29.95
C PRO A 474 -38.60 -9.29 -29.88
N ILE A 475 -38.56 -10.04 -30.98
CA ILE A 475 -39.06 -11.43 -31.05
C ILE A 475 -38.23 -12.37 -30.17
N VAL A 476 -36.91 -12.13 -30.10
CA VAL A 476 -35.99 -12.86 -29.22
C VAL A 476 -35.88 -12.22 -27.82
N GLY A 477 -36.84 -11.37 -27.46
CA GLY A 477 -36.92 -10.73 -26.14
C GLY A 477 -35.84 -9.67 -25.92
N GLY A 478 -35.46 -8.94 -26.97
CA GLY A 478 -34.40 -7.94 -26.87
C GLY A 478 -34.59 -6.71 -27.77
N LYS A 479 -33.47 -6.05 -28.07
CA LYS A 479 -33.45 -4.77 -28.80
C LYS A 479 -32.24 -4.72 -29.72
N GLY A 480 -32.29 -3.85 -30.72
CA GLY A 480 -31.18 -3.61 -31.62
C GLY A 480 -31.40 -2.39 -32.49
N GLY A 481 -30.38 -2.07 -33.26
CA GLY A 481 -30.41 -0.93 -34.17
C GLY A 481 -29.11 -0.80 -34.95
N GLY A 482 -29.08 0.16 -35.86
CA GLY A 482 -27.91 0.41 -36.67
C GLY A 482 -28.20 1.33 -37.83
N LYS A 483 -27.21 1.43 -38.73
CA LYS A 483 -27.27 2.23 -39.94
C LYS A 483 -28.01 1.46 -41.05
N PRO A 484 -28.35 2.13 -42.18
CA PRO A 484 -28.98 1.46 -43.32
C PRO A 484 -28.17 0.28 -43.89
N ASP A 485 -26.85 0.37 -43.86
CA ASP A 485 -25.91 -0.64 -44.38
C ASP A 485 -25.65 -1.79 -43.41
N PHE A 486 -25.73 -1.52 -42.10
CA PHE A 486 -25.36 -2.48 -41.08
C PHE A 486 -26.05 -2.23 -39.75
N ALA A 487 -26.57 -3.29 -39.13
CA ALA A 487 -27.19 -3.23 -37.81
C ALA A 487 -26.94 -4.50 -37.00
N ARG A 488 -27.00 -4.34 -35.67
CA ARG A 488 -26.91 -5.45 -34.72
C ARG A 488 -27.98 -5.33 -33.66
N GLY A 489 -28.43 -6.48 -33.19
CA GLY A 489 -29.32 -6.60 -32.05
C GLY A 489 -29.04 -7.87 -31.29
N GLY A 490 -29.81 -8.08 -30.25
CA GLY A 490 -29.75 -9.33 -29.51
C GLY A 490 -30.85 -9.42 -28.48
N GLY A 491 -30.98 -10.60 -27.89
CA GLY A 491 -32.00 -10.92 -26.90
C GLY A 491 -31.61 -12.14 -26.07
N LYS A 492 -32.52 -12.60 -25.21
CA LYS A 492 -32.28 -13.72 -24.30
C LYS A 492 -33.06 -14.98 -24.66
N ASP A 493 -34.04 -14.86 -25.55
CA ASP A 493 -34.90 -15.99 -25.90
C ASP A 493 -34.36 -16.72 -27.13
N VAL A 494 -33.52 -17.74 -26.86
CA VAL A 494 -32.93 -18.61 -27.88
C VAL A 494 -33.98 -19.43 -28.63
N SER A 495 -35.13 -19.74 -27.99
CA SER A 495 -36.18 -20.54 -28.62
C SER A 495 -36.88 -19.83 -29.79
N GLN A 496 -36.78 -18.50 -29.83
CA GLN A 496 -37.46 -17.64 -30.80
C GLN A 496 -36.59 -17.24 -32.00
N VAL A 497 -35.36 -17.76 -32.11
CA VAL A 497 -34.44 -17.40 -33.21
C VAL A 497 -35.03 -17.73 -34.58
N ASP A 498 -35.59 -18.91 -34.76
CA ASP A 498 -36.14 -19.31 -36.06
C ASP A 498 -37.37 -18.45 -36.44
N ALA A 499 -38.17 -18.04 -35.45
CA ALA A 499 -39.29 -17.11 -35.66
C ALA A 499 -38.79 -15.72 -36.08
N ALA A 500 -37.73 -15.22 -35.44
CA ALA A 500 -37.11 -13.95 -35.79
C ALA A 500 -36.52 -13.96 -37.21
N LEU A 501 -35.83 -15.05 -37.60
CA LEU A 501 -35.30 -15.22 -38.95
C LEU A 501 -36.41 -15.40 -40.00
N ALA A 502 -37.51 -16.08 -39.68
CA ALA A 502 -38.68 -16.17 -40.56
C ALA A 502 -39.32 -14.81 -40.80
N GLU A 503 -39.39 -13.95 -39.78
CA GLU A 503 -39.90 -12.58 -39.93
C GLU A 503 -38.96 -11.72 -40.79
N ALA A 504 -37.64 -11.87 -40.65
CA ALA A 504 -36.68 -11.24 -41.53
C ALA A 504 -36.90 -11.61 -43.01
N ARG A 505 -37.24 -12.88 -43.30
CA ARG A 505 -37.55 -13.34 -44.66
C ARG A 505 -38.77 -12.63 -45.27
N LYS A 506 -39.83 -12.39 -44.47
CA LYS A 506 -41.04 -11.70 -44.94
C LYS A 506 -40.85 -10.21 -45.17
N LEU A 507 -39.94 -9.57 -44.41
CA LEU A 507 -39.68 -8.14 -44.52
C LEU A 507 -38.93 -7.77 -45.81
N VAL A 508 -38.20 -8.73 -46.39
CA VAL A 508 -37.29 -8.50 -47.52
C VAL A 508 -37.76 -9.20 -48.80
N GLY A 509 -38.33 -10.40 -48.68
CA GLY A 509 -38.79 -11.24 -49.80
C GLY A 509 -40.26 -11.11 -50.13
#